data_AF-A7SYV5-F1
#
_entry.id   AF-A7SYV5-F1
#
_cell.length_a   1.000
_cell.length_b   1.000
_cell.length_c   1.000
_cell.angle_alpha   90.00
_cell.angle_beta   90.00
_cell.angle_gamma   90.00
#
_symmetry.space_group_name_H-M   'P 1'
#
loop_
_entity.id
_entity.type
_entity.pdbx_description
1 polymer ?
#
loop_
_entity_poly.entity_id
_entity_poly.type
_entity_poly.pdbx_seq_one_letter_code
_entity_poly.pdbx_strand_id
1 'polypeptide(L)'
;PLHHFGDPGQNQNNENEDFEVLWNLSERIGPAKSRGLSKEVIDRIPSFRFSASNKDMSNGSCVVCMMDYTNREKLRKLPCNHDFHSKCIDRWLKV
;
A
#
# COMPACT_ATOMS: atom_id res chain seq x y z
N PRO A 1 -13.19 -22.80 15.01
CA PRO A 1 -14.14 -21.69 15.30
C PRO A 1 -13.48 -20.69 16.24
N LEU A 2 -12.96 -19.59 15.67
CA LEU A 2 -12.26 -18.54 16.39
C LEU A 2 -13.28 -17.63 17.10
N HIS A 3 -13.31 -17.65 18.42
CA HIS A 3 -13.85 -16.53 19.20
C HIS A 3 -13.20 -16.57 20.59
N HIS A 4 -12.43 -15.54 20.92
CA HIS A 4 -12.52 -14.92 22.24
C HIS A 4 -12.20 -13.44 22.07
N PHE A 5 -13.29 -12.69 21.89
CA PHE A 5 -13.34 -11.27 22.16
C PHE A 5 -13.03 -11.06 23.65
N GLY A 6 -12.23 -10.03 23.93
CA GLY A 6 -11.61 -9.75 25.21
C GLY A 6 -12.54 -9.73 26.43
N ASP A 7 -11.99 -10.22 27.53
CA ASP A 7 -12.53 -10.14 28.88
C ASP A 7 -11.94 -8.87 29.57
N PRO A 8 -12.76 -7.96 30.14
CA PRO A 8 -12.25 -6.74 30.72
C PRO A 8 -11.89 -6.96 32.19
N GLY A 9 -10.58 -7.09 32.43
CA GLY A 9 -9.99 -6.73 33.70
C GLY A 9 -9.10 -7.81 34.28
N GLN A 10 -7.78 -7.61 34.19
CA GLN A 10 -6.88 -7.50 35.34
C GLN A 10 -5.70 -6.60 34.96
N ASN A 11 -5.48 -5.54 35.74
CA ASN A 11 -4.30 -4.70 35.69
C ASN A 11 -3.27 -5.28 36.66
N GLN A 12 -2.12 -5.76 36.16
CA GLN A 12 -0.78 -5.47 36.71
C GLN A 12 0.33 -6.27 35.99
N ASN A 13 1.26 -5.51 35.39
CA ASN A 13 2.65 -5.83 35.08
C ASN A 13 2.93 -7.05 34.19
N ASN A 14 2.92 -6.86 32.86
CA ASN A 14 3.78 -7.67 32.02
C ASN A 14 4.25 -7.00 30.73
N GLU A 15 5.00 -5.91 30.86
CA GLU A 15 5.71 -5.31 29.71
C GLU A 15 6.68 -6.32 29.06
N ASN A 16 7.07 -7.40 29.76
CA ASN A 16 7.98 -8.44 29.25
C ASN A 16 7.27 -9.52 28.41
N GLU A 17 5.99 -9.82 28.64
CA GLU A 17 5.21 -10.72 27.78
C GLU A 17 4.93 -10.10 26.41
N ASP A 18 4.87 -8.77 26.32
CA ASP A 18 4.67 -8.07 25.06
C ASP A 18 5.91 -8.14 24.14
N PHE A 19 7.13 -7.99 24.69
CA PHE A 19 8.35 -8.07 23.89
C PHE A 19 8.67 -9.49 23.42
N GLU A 20 8.48 -10.50 24.27
CA GLU A 20 8.68 -11.91 23.89
C GLU A 20 7.68 -12.34 22.81
N VAL A 21 6.42 -11.90 22.90
CA VAL A 21 5.41 -12.17 21.85
C VAL A 21 5.79 -11.47 20.54
N LEU A 22 6.24 -10.22 20.58
CA LEU A 22 6.71 -9.49 19.40
C LEU A 22 7.98 -10.09 18.80
N TRP A 23 8.92 -10.54 19.64
CA TRP A 23 10.16 -11.17 19.20
C TRP A 23 9.90 -12.53 18.55
N ASN A 24 9.10 -13.39 19.20
CA ASN A 24 8.67 -14.68 18.64
C ASN A 24 7.89 -14.50 17.33
N LEU A 25 7.08 -13.43 17.23
CA LEU A 25 6.41 -13.07 15.98
C LEU A 25 7.43 -12.67 14.90
N SER A 26 8.45 -11.88 15.26
CA SER A 26 9.49 -11.45 14.33
C SER A 26 10.34 -12.62 13.81
N GLU A 27 10.70 -13.59 14.66
CA GLU A 27 11.45 -14.79 14.27
C GLU A 27 10.61 -15.69 13.37
N ARG A 28 9.31 -15.83 13.68
CA ARG A 28 8.38 -16.64 12.89
C ARG A 28 8.04 -16.05 11.52
N ILE A 29 7.85 -14.72 11.45
CA ILE A 29 7.57 -14.02 10.18
C ILE A 29 8.86 -13.89 9.35
N GLY A 30 10.01 -13.73 10.01
CA GLY A 30 11.31 -13.49 9.40
C GLY A 30 11.42 -12.11 8.74
N PRO A 31 12.54 -11.82 8.06
CA PRO A 31 12.71 -10.55 7.36
C PRO A 31 11.67 -10.40 6.26
N ALA A 32 11.07 -9.21 6.16
CA ALA A 32 10.15 -8.88 5.08
C ALA A 32 10.88 -8.99 3.74
N LYS A 33 10.58 -10.04 2.98
CA LYS A 33 11.05 -10.14 1.58
C LYS A 33 10.32 -9.08 0.77
N SER A 34 11.05 -8.24 0.04
CA SER A 34 10.44 -7.31 -0.92
C SER A 34 9.71 -8.13 -2.00
N ARG A 35 8.38 -8.09 -1.98
CA ARG A 35 7.52 -8.73 -2.99
C ARG A 35 7.14 -7.72 -4.07
N GLY A 36 8.14 -7.15 -4.72
CA GLY A 36 7.93 -6.25 -5.85
C GLY A 36 7.78 -7.00 -7.18
N LEU A 37 7.51 -6.24 -8.23
CA LEU A 37 7.41 -6.64 -9.63
C LEU A 37 8.66 -6.18 -10.38
N SER A 38 9.05 -6.92 -11.41
CA SER A 38 10.13 -6.50 -12.30
C SER A 38 9.70 -5.27 -13.10
N LYS A 39 10.68 -4.51 -13.60
CA LYS A 39 10.42 -3.31 -14.41
C LYS A 39 9.59 -3.63 -15.65
N GLU A 40 9.86 -4.77 -16.28
CA GLU A 40 9.18 -5.22 -17.50
C GLU A 40 7.70 -5.49 -17.24
N VAL A 41 7.35 -6.02 -16.06
CA VAL A 41 5.95 -6.24 -15.67
C VAL A 41 5.26 -4.91 -15.39
N ILE A 42 5.92 -4.00 -14.67
CA ILE A 42 5.38 -2.66 -14.37
C ILE A 42 5.13 -1.87 -15.66
N ASP A 43 6.05 -1.90 -16.61
CA ASP A 43 5.94 -1.15 -17.87
C ASP A 43 4.78 -1.65 -18.77
N ARG A 44 4.30 -2.88 -18.59
CA ARG A 44 3.12 -3.44 -19.28
C ARG A 44 1.78 -2.98 -18.71
N ILE A 45 1.75 -2.44 -17.49
CA ILE A 45 0.51 -1.96 -16.88
C ILE A 45 0.01 -0.73 -17.66
N PRO A 46 -1.29 -0.59 -17.94
CA PRO A 46 -1.83 0.56 -18.66
C PRO A 46 -1.47 1.90 -18.01
N SER A 47 -1.07 2.87 -18.84
CA SER A 47 -0.83 4.25 -18.42
C SER A 47 -1.47 5.22 -19.40
N PHE A 48 -1.90 6.36 -18.89
CA PHE A 48 -2.60 7.39 -19.64
C PHE A 48 -2.17 8.78 -19.16
N ARG A 49 -2.54 9.82 -19.89
CA ARG A 49 -2.31 11.21 -19.47
C ARG A 49 -3.57 11.78 -18.85
N PHE A 50 -3.43 12.36 -17.66
CA PHE A 50 -4.53 13.06 -17.01
C PHE A 50 -4.96 14.26 -17.86
N SER A 51 -6.27 14.48 -17.97
CA SER A 51 -6.86 15.67 -18.57
C SER A 51 -7.93 16.21 -17.62
N ALA A 52 -7.73 17.43 -17.12
CA ALA A 52 -8.66 18.09 -16.22
C ALA A 52 -10.04 18.37 -16.87
N SER A 53 -10.15 18.27 -18.19
CA SER A 53 -11.41 18.40 -18.92
C SER A 53 -12.33 17.19 -18.79
N ASN A 54 -11.81 16.02 -18.38
CA ASN A 54 -12.58 14.78 -18.31
C ASN A 54 -13.12 14.60 -16.89
N LYS A 55 -14.43 14.81 -16.73
CA LYS A 55 -15.12 14.69 -15.43
C LYS A 55 -15.20 13.27 -14.88
N ASP A 56 -14.93 12.26 -15.71
CA ASP A 56 -15.03 10.84 -15.35
C ASP A 56 -13.74 10.26 -14.73
N MET A 57 -12.68 11.06 -14.55
CA MET A 57 -11.42 10.59 -13.95
C MET A 57 -11.47 10.75 -12.42
N SER A 58 -11.29 9.63 -11.70
CA SER A 58 -11.41 9.48 -10.23
C SER A 58 -10.75 10.61 -9.44
N ASN A 59 -11.40 11.05 -8.33
CA ASN A 59 -10.97 11.80 -7.13
C ASN A 59 -9.85 12.87 -7.23
N GLY A 60 -9.36 13.20 -8.41
CA GLY A 60 -8.41 14.27 -8.69
C GLY A 60 -7.02 14.14 -8.06
N SER A 61 -6.68 13.11 -7.30
CA SER A 61 -5.44 13.08 -6.50
C SER A 61 -4.77 11.72 -6.35
N CYS A 62 -3.45 11.75 -6.15
CA CYS A 62 -2.60 10.59 -5.93
C CYS A 62 -2.42 10.33 -4.44
N VAL A 63 -2.97 9.23 -3.90
CA VAL A 63 -2.88 8.91 -2.46
C VAL A 63 -1.45 8.57 -1.98
N VAL A 64 -0.53 8.26 -2.90
CA VAL A 64 0.87 7.94 -2.54
C VAL A 64 1.64 9.20 -2.19
N CYS A 65 1.43 10.29 -2.92
CA CYS A 65 2.12 11.56 -2.69
C CYS A 65 1.20 12.66 -2.11
N MET A 66 -0.08 12.35 -1.92
CA MET A 66 -1.11 13.25 -1.41
C MET A 66 -1.25 14.56 -2.20
N MET A 67 -0.94 14.53 -3.50
CA MET A 67 -1.05 15.68 -4.40
C MET A 67 -2.11 15.44 -5.46
N ASP A 68 -2.78 16.52 -5.87
CA ASP A 68 -3.71 16.53 -6.99
C ASP A 68 -3.00 16.23 -8.32
N TYR A 69 -3.74 15.65 -9.26
CA TYR A 69 -3.28 15.44 -10.63
C TYR A 69 -3.32 16.75 -11.41
N THR A 70 -2.23 17.05 -12.11
CA THR A 70 -2.13 18.17 -13.03
C THR A 70 -2.24 17.70 -14.48
N ASN A 71 -2.70 18.61 -15.36
CA ASN A 71 -2.96 18.28 -16.76
C ASN A 71 -1.69 17.71 -17.43
N ARG A 72 -1.86 16.65 -18.22
CA ARG A 72 -0.84 15.89 -18.95
C ARG A 72 0.10 15.03 -18.11
N GLU A 73 -0.07 14.97 -16.79
CA GLU A 73 0.66 14.04 -15.95
C GLU A 73 0.39 12.60 -16.35
N LYS A 74 1.44 11.77 -16.32
CA LYS A 74 1.34 10.35 -16.63
C LYS A 74 0.81 9.61 -15.41
N LEU A 75 -0.38 9.06 -15.54
CA LEU A 75 -1.01 8.21 -14.54
C LEU A 75 -0.94 6.75 -14.96
N ARG A 76 -0.91 5.85 -13.98
CA ARG A 76 -1.02 4.41 -14.18
C ARG A 76 -2.29 3.92 -13.52
N LYS A 77 -3.10 3.18 -14.29
CA LYS A 77 -4.31 2.51 -13.82
C LYS A 77 -3.99 1.07 -13.52
N LEU A 78 -4.09 0.67 -12.25
CA LEU A 78 -3.90 -0.72 -11.86
C LEU A 78 -5.12 -1.57 -12.25
N PRO A 79 -4.98 -2.91 -12.34
CA PRO A 79 -6.12 -3.80 -12.64
C PRO A 79 -7.28 -3.73 -11.63
N CYS A 80 -7.05 -3.18 -10.44
CA CYS A 80 -8.08 -2.89 -9.44
C CYS A 80 -8.75 -1.51 -9.62
N ASN A 81 -8.56 -0.87 -10.78
CA ASN A 81 -9.13 0.42 -11.19
C ASN A 81 -8.67 1.65 -10.39
N HIS A 82 -7.64 1.53 -9.57
CA HIS A 82 -7.04 2.68 -8.88
C HIS A 82 -6.00 3.38 -9.75
N ASP A 83 -6.03 4.71 -9.71
CA ASP A 83 -5.14 5.59 -10.45
C ASP A 83 -4.07 6.20 -9.53
N PHE A 84 -2.85 6.34 -10.06
CA PHE A 84 -1.71 6.94 -9.35
C PHE A 84 -0.80 7.65 -10.36
N HIS A 85 0.00 8.62 -9.93
CA HIS A 85 1.14 9.05 -10.74
C HIS A 85 2.02 7.84 -11.06
N SER A 86 2.37 7.64 -12.34
CA SER A 86 3.21 6.49 -12.72
C SER A 86 4.51 6.46 -11.90
N LYS A 87 5.15 7.61 -11.67
CA LYS A 87 6.37 7.70 -10.85
C LYS A 87 6.17 7.22 -9.41
N CYS A 88 5.03 7.52 -8.81
CA CYS A 88 4.72 7.16 -7.42
C CYS A 88 4.49 5.66 -7.29
N ILE A 89 3.60 5.10 -8.11
CA ILE A 89 3.25 3.69 -8.01
C ILE A 89 4.36 2.77 -8.55
N ASP A 90 5.13 3.20 -9.56
CA ASP A 90 6.24 2.40 -10.09
C ASP A 90 7.34 2.21 -9.04
N ARG A 91 7.61 3.25 -8.22
CA ARG A 91 8.55 3.14 -7.10
C ARG A 91 8.06 2.17 -6.03
N TRP A 92 6.74 2.17 -5.76
CA TRP A 92 6.14 1.29 -4.77
C TRP A 92 6.13 -0.18 -5.20
N LEU A 93 5.89 -0.42 -6.49
CA LEU A 93 5.75 -1.78 -7.03
C LEU A 93 7.08 -2.44 -7.38
N LYS A 94 8.18 -1.70 -7.53
CA LYS A 94 9.45 -2.25 -8.01
C LYS A 94 10.12 -3.18 -6.98
N VAL A 95 10.66 -4.30 -7.46
CA VAL A 95 11.65 -5.14 -6.74
C VAL A 95 13.09 -4.71 -7.06
#